data_AF-B3VMH7-F1
#
_entry.id   AF-B3VMH7-F1
#
_cell.length_a   1.000
_cell.length_b   1.000
_cell.length_c   1.000
_cell.angle_alpha   90.00
_cell.angle_beta   90.00
_cell.angle_gamma   90.00
#
_symmetry.space_group_name_H-M   'P 1'
#
loop_
_entity.id
_entity.type
_entity.pdbx_description
1 polymer ?
#
loop_
_entity_poly.entity_id
_entity_poly.type
_entity_poly.pdbx_seq_one_letter_code
_entity_poly.pdbx_strand_id
1 'polypeptide(L)'
;LYFTMLNSNKRSLTLDTKTPAGKEILEKLIKESDVLVENFGPGALDRMGFTWERINELNPGMIVASVKGFSDGHYEDLKVYENVAQCAGGAASTTGFWDGPPTVSAAALGDSNTGMHLAIGILTALMGRSKTGKGQKVAVAMQDSVINLCRVKLRDQ
;
A
#
# COMPACT_ATOMS: atom_id res chain seq x y z
N LEU A 1 -12.77 17.72 -7.07
CA LEU A 1 -11.39 18.04 -6.59
C LEU A 1 -10.62 16.80 -6.12
N TYR A 2 -11.22 15.83 -5.41
CA TYR A 2 -10.46 14.71 -4.84
C TYR A 2 -9.58 13.95 -5.87
N PHE A 3 -10.16 13.52 -7.00
CA PHE A 3 -9.40 12.87 -8.08
C PHE A 3 -8.27 13.74 -8.62
N THR A 4 -8.55 15.01 -8.93
CA THR A 4 -7.58 15.92 -9.57
C THR A 4 -6.42 16.28 -8.65
N MET A 5 -6.63 16.31 -7.33
CA MET A 5 -5.58 16.60 -6.34
C MET A 5 -4.63 15.43 -6.10
N LEU A 6 -5.05 14.18 -6.35
CA LEU A 6 -4.24 12.98 -6.09
C LEU A 6 -3.68 12.31 -7.36
N ASN A 7 -3.96 12.86 -8.54
CA ASN A 7 -3.61 12.23 -9.83
C ASN A 7 -2.92 13.17 -10.82
N SER A 8 -2.43 14.33 -10.38
CA SER A 8 -1.52 15.16 -11.19
C SER A 8 -0.28 14.37 -11.61
N ASN A 9 0.29 14.73 -12.77
CA ASN A 9 1.48 14.12 -13.37
C ASN A 9 1.35 12.64 -13.80
N LYS A 10 0.12 12.10 -13.82
CA LYS A 10 -0.16 10.73 -14.31
C LYS A 10 -0.75 10.75 -15.72
N ARG A 11 -0.45 9.71 -16.51
CA ARG A 11 -1.20 9.36 -17.72
C ARG A 11 -2.24 8.29 -17.37
N SER A 12 -3.37 8.26 -18.08
CA SER A 12 -4.44 7.29 -17.85
C SER A 12 -4.58 6.33 -19.04
N LEU A 13 -4.72 5.05 -18.73
CA LEU A 13 -5.05 3.99 -19.68
C LEU A 13 -6.17 3.15 -19.03
N THR A 14 -7.26 2.95 -19.75
CA THR A 14 -8.30 2.01 -19.35
C THR A 14 -7.93 0.60 -19.79
N LEU A 15 -8.00 -0.36 -18.88
CA LEU A 15 -7.60 -1.74 -19.14
C LEU A 15 -8.53 -2.71 -18.41
N ASP A 16 -9.18 -3.62 -19.14
CA ASP A 16 -9.93 -4.73 -18.52
C ASP A 16 -9.06 -5.98 -18.42
N THR A 17 -8.47 -6.19 -17.24
CA THR A 17 -7.59 -7.31 -16.91
C THR A 17 -8.31 -8.66 -16.78
N LYS A 18 -9.64 -8.70 -16.94
CA LYS A 18 -10.39 -9.97 -17.03
C LYS A 18 -10.34 -10.59 -18.42
N THR A 19 -10.02 -9.79 -19.44
CA THR A 19 -9.90 -10.27 -20.83
C THR A 19 -8.50 -10.78 -21.13
N PRO A 20 -8.33 -11.76 -22.04
CA PRO A 20 -7.00 -12.22 -22.46
C PRO A 20 -6.13 -11.09 -23.02
N ALA A 21 -6.69 -10.21 -23.86
CA ALA A 21 -5.98 -9.06 -24.42
C ALA A 21 -5.54 -8.07 -23.32
N GLY A 22 -6.39 -7.83 -22.32
CA GLY A 22 -6.04 -6.97 -21.20
C GLY A 22 -4.90 -7.53 -20.34
N LYS A 23 -4.88 -8.85 -20.13
CA LYS A 23 -3.77 -9.52 -19.46
C LYS A 23 -2.47 -9.41 -20.25
N GLU A 24 -2.51 -9.60 -21.58
CA GLU A 24 -1.33 -9.46 -22.44
C GLU A 24 -0.74 -8.04 -22.38
N ILE A 25 -1.60 -7.01 -22.39
CA ILE A 25 -1.16 -5.62 -22.24
C ILE A 25 -0.51 -5.40 -20.86
N LEU A 26 -1.10 -5.92 -19.78
CA LEU A 26 -0.52 -5.80 -18.44
C LEU A 26 0.84 -6.52 -18.33
N GLU A 27 0.99 -7.71 -18.94
CA GLU A 27 2.28 -8.39 -19.00
C GLU A 27 3.35 -7.56 -19.72
N LYS A 28 3.00 -6.90 -20.83
CA LYS A 28 3.91 -5.98 -21.53
C LYS A 28 4.29 -4.79 -20.66
N LEU A 29 3.34 -4.21 -19.94
CA LEU A 29 3.62 -3.12 -18.99
C LEU A 29 4.54 -3.58 -17.86
N ILE A 30 4.34 -4.78 -17.31
CA ILE A 30 5.18 -5.35 -16.25
C ILE A 30 6.63 -5.53 -16.70
N LYS A 31 6.85 -6.01 -17.94
CA LYS A 31 8.20 -6.21 -18.50
C LYS A 31 8.99 -4.91 -18.62
N GLU A 32 8.31 -3.79 -18.88
CA GLU A 32 8.92 -2.48 -19.12
C GLU A 32 8.91 -1.57 -17.88
N SER A 33 8.28 -1.99 -16.78
CA SER A 33 8.11 -1.15 -15.59
C SER A 33 9.12 -1.49 -14.49
N ASP A 34 9.49 -0.47 -13.71
CA ASP A 34 10.32 -0.65 -12.52
C ASP A 34 9.51 -1.01 -11.28
N VAL A 35 8.30 -0.45 -11.16
CA VAL A 35 7.46 -0.54 -9.97
C VAL A 35 6.01 -0.72 -10.38
N LEU A 36 5.36 -1.73 -9.80
CA LEU A 36 3.90 -1.89 -9.79
C LEU A 36 3.39 -1.53 -8.40
N VAL A 37 2.45 -0.58 -8.33
CA VAL A 37 1.82 -0.16 -7.07
C VAL A 37 0.35 -0.58 -7.07
N GLU A 38 -0.10 -1.22 -6.00
CA GLU A 38 -1.49 -1.65 -5.84
C GLU A 38 -2.00 -1.44 -4.41
N ASN A 39 -3.30 -1.26 -4.28
CA ASN A 39 -4.01 -1.17 -3.00
C ASN A 39 -5.34 -1.95 -3.05
N PHE A 40 -5.37 -3.04 -3.82
CA PHE A 40 -6.55 -3.90 -3.89
C PHE A 40 -6.68 -4.73 -2.61
N GLY A 41 -7.88 -5.29 -2.41
CA GLY A 41 -8.10 -6.24 -1.32
C GLY A 41 -7.15 -7.45 -1.40
N PRO A 42 -6.90 -8.13 -0.27
CA PRO A 42 -6.03 -9.31 -0.22
C PRO A 42 -6.32 -10.35 -1.31
N GLY A 43 -5.24 -10.84 -1.92
CA GLY A 43 -5.27 -11.81 -3.02
C GLY A 43 -5.90 -11.31 -4.34
N ALA A 44 -6.26 -10.05 -4.48
CA ALA A 44 -6.91 -9.57 -5.70
C ALA A 44 -6.00 -9.65 -6.94
N LEU A 45 -4.73 -9.24 -6.81
CA LEU A 45 -3.75 -9.31 -7.89
C LEU A 45 -3.47 -10.77 -8.30
N ASP A 46 -3.39 -11.67 -7.31
CA ASP A 46 -3.24 -13.11 -7.55
C ASP A 46 -4.45 -13.67 -8.30
N ARG A 47 -5.68 -13.33 -7.89
CA ARG A 47 -6.93 -13.71 -8.60
C ARG A 47 -7.01 -13.14 -10.02
N MET A 48 -6.33 -12.03 -10.30
CA MET A 48 -6.20 -11.49 -11.67
C MET A 48 -5.22 -12.32 -12.53
N GLY A 49 -4.43 -13.20 -11.92
CA GLY A 49 -3.42 -14.05 -12.57
C GLY A 49 -2.00 -13.49 -12.49
N PHE A 50 -1.75 -12.50 -11.62
CA PHE A 50 -0.46 -11.82 -11.51
C PHE A 50 0.12 -12.03 -10.10
N THR A 51 0.44 -13.28 -9.78
CA THR A 51 1.14 -13.59 -8.53
C THR A 51 2.54 -12.99 -8.53
N TRP A 52 3.17 -12.92 -7.35
CA TRP A 52 4.57 -12.50 -7.24
C TRP A 52 5.49 -13.33 -8.13
N GLU A 53 5.32 -14.65 -8.14
CA GLU A 53 6.12 -15.57 -8.92
C GLU A 53 5.97 -15.25 -10.41
N ARG A 54 4.74 -15.05 -10.89
CA ARG A 54 4.48 -14.68 -12.28
C ARG A 54 5.11 -13.34 -12.65
N ILE A 55 4.99 -12.34 -11.79
CA ILE A 55 5.58 -11.02 -12.02
C ILE A 55 7.11 -11.12 -12.05
N ASN A 56 7.71 -11.88 -11.13
CA ASN A 56 9.16 -12.07 -11.04
C ASN A 56 9.72 -12.88 -12.22
N GLU A 57 8.97 -13.85 -12.76
CA GLU A 57 9.31 -14.51 -14.02
C GLU A 57 9.33 -13.54 -15.21
N LEU A 58 8.35 -12.64 -15.28
CA LEU A 58 8.23 -11.66 -16.34
C LEU A 58 9.31 -10.57 -16.25
N ASN A 59 9.65 -10.16 -15.03
CA ASN A 59 10.62 -9.12 -14.75
C ASN A 59 11.27 -9.35 -13.36
N PRO A 60 12.46 -9.98 -13.29
CA PRO A 60 13.18 -10.23 -12.03
C PRO A 60 13.63 -8.95 -11.29
N GLY A 61 13.60 -7.79 -11.97
CA GLY A 61 13.92 -6.48 -11.42
C GLY A 61 12.70 -5.72 -10.88
N MET A 62 11.50 -6.29 -10.95
CA MET A 62 10.26 -5.61 -10.61
C MET A 62 10.09 -5.42 -9.10
N ILE A 63 9.71 -4.21 -8.69
CA ILE A 63 9.24 -3.94 -7.33
C ILE A 63 7.72 -3.98 -7.31
N VAL A 64 7.15 -4.88 -6.50
CA VAL A 64 5.69 -4.94 -6.28
C VAL A 64 5.41 -4.29 -4.93
N ALA A 65 4.74 -3.15 -4.96
CA ALA A 65 4.47 -2.32 -3.80
C ALA A 65 2.98 -2.30 -3.45
N SER A 66 2.64 -2.70 -2.23
CA SER A 66 1.27 -2.91 -1.80
C SER A 66 0.89 -2.07 -0.59
N VAL A 67 -0.23 -1.35 -0.67
CA VAL A 67 -0.94 -0.85 0.53
C VAL A 67 -1.90 -1.93 1.01
N LYS A 68 -1.85 -2.28 2.29
CA LYS A 68 -2.78 -3.20 2.95
C LYS A 68 -3.43 -2.52 4.16
N GLY A 69 -4.56 -3.04 4.62
CA GLY A 69 -5.18 -2.55 5.86
C GLY A 69 -4.39 -2.99 7.09
N PHE A 70 -4.15 -4.29 7.17
CA PHE A 70 -3.39 -4.98 8.20
C PHE A 70 -2.22 -5.75 7.56
N SER A 71 -1.18 -5.99 8.34
CA SER A 71 -0.11 -6.92 8.00
C SER A 71 -0.60 -8.37 8.17
N ASP A 72 0.19 -9.33 7.68
CA ASP A 72 -0.15 -10.76 7.72
C ASP A 72 -0.56 -11.21 9.14
N GLY A 73 -1.65 -11.96 9.23
CA GLY A 73 -2.20 -12.43 10.49
C GLY A 73 -3.72 -12.33 10.61
N HIS A 74 -4.23 -12.31 11.84
CA HIS A 74 -5.66 -12.52 12.13
C HIS A 74 -6.61 -11.54 11.41
N TYR A 75 -6.15 -10.33 11.11
CA TYR A 75 -6.96 -9.27 10.49
C TYR A 75 -6.59 -9.00 9.02
N GLU A 76 -5.72 -9.80 8.41
CA GLU A 76 -5.17 -9.52 7.07
C GLU A 76 -6.26 -9.36 5.99
N ASP A 77 -7.37 -10.09 6.11
CA ASP A 77 -8.51 -10.08 5.18
C ASP A 77 -9.51 -8.93 5.41
N LEU A 78 -9.32 -8.11 6.45
CA LEU A 78 -10.24 -7.00 6.74
C LEU A 78 -10.03 -5.83 5.79
N LYS A 79 -11.16 -5.25 5.35
CA LYS A 79 -11.17 -3.99 4.61
C LYS A 79 -10.94 -2.84 5.58
N VAL A 80 -9.94 -2.02 5.28
CA VAL A 80 -9.59 -0.85 6.09
C VAL A 80 -9.66 0.39 5.21
N TYR A 81 -10.22 1.43 5.78
CA TYR A 81 -10.22 2.80 5.27
C TYR A 81 -9.67 3.72 6.35
N GLU A 82 -9.32 4.95 5.99
CA GLU A 82 -8.76 6.01 6.85
C GLU A 82 -9.05 5.85 8.36
N ASN A 83 -10.28 6.12 8.81
CA ASN A 83 -10.60 6.12 10.24
C ASN A 83 -10.52 4.74 10.91
N VAL A 84 -10.72 3.65 10.16
CA VAL A 84 -10.54 2.29 10.70
C VAL A 84 -9.08 2.06 11.04
N ALA A 85 -8.15 2.52 10.20
CA ALA A 85 -6.72 2.45 10.48
C ALA A 85 -6.35 3.31 11.69
N GLN A 86 -6.92 4.51 11.82
CA GLN A 86 -6.69 5.37 13.00
C GLN A 86 -7.12 4.69 14.31
N CYS A 87 -8.24 3.96 14.29
CA CYS A 87 -8.69 3.16 15.42
C CYS A 87 -7.75 1.99 15.69
N ALA A 88 -7.44 1.20 14.66
CA ALA A 88 -6.59 0.01 14.77
C ALA A 88 -5.15 0.33 15.20
N GLY A 89 -4.63 1.51 14.83
CA GLY A 89 -3.26 1.93 15.13
C GLY A 89 -3.10 2.79 16.38
N GLY A 90 -4.14 2.95 17.19
CA GLY A 90 -4.08 3.64 18.49
C GLY A 90 -4.21 5.17 18.45
N ALA A 91 -4.28 5.79 17.26
CA ALA A 91 -4.44 7.23 17.12
C ALA A 91 -5.77 7.72 17.71
N ALA A 92 -6.88 7.05 17.37
CA ALA A 92 -8.20 7.45 17.88
C ALA A 92 -8.29 7.30 19.40
N SER A 93 -7.68 6.25 19.96
CA SER A 93 -7.70 5.98 21.41
C SER A 93 -6.93 7.04 22.22
N THR A 94 -5.99 7.76 21.60
CA THR A 94 -5.09 8.71 22.30
C THR A 94 -5.29 10.16 21.86
N THR A 95 -6.37 10.43 21.11
CA THR A 95 -6.76 11.74 20.62
C THR A 95 -8.17 12.05 21.08
N GLY A 96 -8.38 13.25 21.63
CA GLY A 96 -9.66 13.68 22.20
C GLY A 96 -9.50 14.19 23.63
N PHE A 97 -10.64 14.30 24.32
CA PHE A 97 -10.71 14.64 25.74
C PHE A 97 -10.89 13.38 26.59
N TRP A 98 -10.47 13.40 27.85
CA TRP A 98 -10.48 12.23 28.75
C TRP A 98 -11.88 11.71 29.08
N ASP A 99 -12.88 12.59 29.02
CA ASP A 99 -14.31 12.31 29.23
C ASP A 99 -15.10 12.27 27.91
N GLY A 100 -14.39 12.30 26.78
CA GLY A 100 -14.95 12.23 25.44
C GLY A 100 -14.73 10.87 24.77
N PRO A 101 -15.30 10.67 23.57
CA PRO A 101 -15.05 9.47 22.79
C PRO A 101 -13.63 9.49 22.16
N PRO A 102 -13.10 8.31 21.77
CA PRO A 102 -11.97 8.24 20.85
C PRO A 102 -12.21 9.13 19.62
N THR A 103 -11.27 10.02 19.32
CA THR A 103 -11.44 11.06 18.30
C THR A 103 -10.46 10.87 17.16
N VAL A 104 -10.96 10.89 15.92
CA VAL A 104 -10.10 10.79 14.73
C VAL A 104 -9.41 12.12 14.43
N SER A 105 -8.21 12.04 13.87
CA SER A 105 -7.52 13.19 13.29
C SER A 105 -8.14 13.56 11.95
N ALA A 106 -8.21 14.86 11.66
CA ALA A 106 -8.54 15.36 10.33
C ALA A 106 -7.41 15.11 9.31
N ALA A 107 -6.16 14.96 9.77
CA ALA A 107 -5.07 14.53 8.91
C ALA A 107 -5.28 13.07 8.50
N ALA A 108 -4.94 12.74 7.26
CA ALA A 108 -5.08 11.39 6.70
C ALA A 108 -3.98 10.44 7.20
N LEU A 109 -4.05 10.08 8.48
CA LEU A 109 -3.09 9.22 9.19
C LEU A 109 -3.15 7.76 8.69
N GLY A 110 -4.26 7.33 8.12
CA GLY A 110 -4.45 5.99 7.54
C GLY A 110 -4.13 5.94 6.05
N ASP A 111 -4.55 6.93 5.25
CA ASP A 111 -4.43 6.89 3.80
C ASP A 111 -3.12 7.51 3.31
N SER A 112 -3.00 8.85 3.37
CA SER A 112 -1.86 9.58 2.79
C SER A 112 -0.55 9.26 3.53
N ASN A 113 -0.62 9.10 4.85
CA ASN A 113 0.51 8.65 5.66
C ASN A 113 1.06 7.28 5.20
N THR A 114 0.18 6.32 4.93
CA THR A 114 0.57 5.00 4.43
C THR A 114 1.17 5.09 3.04
N GLY A 115 0.63 5.95 2.17
CA GLY A 115 1.23 6.27 0.87
C GLY A 115 2.67 6.78 0.99
N MET A 116 2.95 7.64 1.96
CA MET A 116 4.31 8.15 2.22
C MET A 116 5.25 7.07 2.76
N HIS A 117 4.77 6.19 3.65
CA HIS A 117 5.54 5.04 4.12
C HIS A 117 5.86 4.07 2.99
N LEU A 118 4.90 3.79 2.10
CA LEU A 118 5.12 2.93 0.94
C LEU A 118 6.11 3.58 -0.05
N ALA A 119 6.07 4.90 -0.24
CA ALA A 119 7.06 5.61 -1.05
C ALA A 119 8.48 5.44 -0.51
N ILE A 120 8.68 5.52 0.82
CA ILE A 120 9.97 5.22 1.47
C ILE A 120 10.40 3.78 1.18
N GLY A 121 9.49 2.82 1.29
CA GLY A 121 9.75 1.42 0.97
C GLY A 121 10.15 1.19 -0.49
N ILE A 122 9.47 1.84 -1.44
CA ILE A 122 9.78 1.79 -2.88
C ILE A 122 11.17 2.36 -3.16
N LEU A 123 11.48 3.55 -2.63
CA LEU A 123 12.80 4.17 -2.81
C LEU A 123 13.92 3.29 -2.23
N THR A 124 13.69 2.71 -1.05
CA THR A 124 14.62 1.76 -0.42
C THR A 124 14.81 0.52 -1.28
N ALA A 125 13.73 -0.01 -1.86
CA ALA A 125 13.78 -1.17 -2.73
C ALA A 125 14.53 -0.89 -4.04
N LEU A 126 14.36 0.30 -4.63
CA LEU A 126 15.11 0.75 -5.81
C LEU A 126 16.61 0.85 -5.50
N MET A 127 16.98 1.40 -4.33
CA MET A 127 18.37 1.45 -3.87
C MET A 127 18.95 0.05 -3.60
N GLY A 128 18.15 -0.88 -3.10
CA GLY A 128 18.55 -2.28 -2.95
C GLY A 128 18.80 -2.94 -4.31
N ARG A 129 17.88 -2.75 -5.25
CA ARG A 129 17.97 -3.28 -6.61
C ARG A 129 19.21 -2.79 -7.36
N SER A 130 19.65 -1.55 -7.14
CA SER A 130 20.88 -1.03 -7.78
C SER A 130 22.15 -1.78 -7.35
N LYS A 131 22.11 -2.53 -6.24
CA LYS A 131 23.21 -3.35 -5.74
C LYS A 131 23.07 -4.82 -6.08
N THR A 132 21.84 -5.33 -6.11
CA THR A 132 21.56 -6.77 -6.25
C THR A 132 21.13 -7.17 -7.67
N GLY A 133 20.66 -6.20 -8.47
CA GLY A 133 19.98 -6.44 -9.74
C GLY A 133 18.58 -7.06 -9.60
N LYS A 134 18.07 -7.25 -8.37
CA LYS A 134 16.82 -7.98 -8.10
C LYS A 134 15.74 -7.05 -7.53
N GLY A 135 14.52 -7.27 -7.99
CA GLY A 135 13.30 -6.71 -7.43
C GLY A 135 12.90 -7.39 -6.11
N GLN A 136 11.81 -6.91 -5.51
CA GLN A 136 11.26 -7.45 -4.27
C GLN A 136 9.80 -7.02 -4.07
N LYS A 137 9.11 -7.69 -3.13
CA LYS A 137 7.83 -7.20 -2.60
C LYS A 137 8.07 -6.19 -1.48
N VAL A 138 7.29 -5.13 -1.48
CA VAL A 138 7.21 -4.15 -0.38
C VAL A 138 5.74 -4.00 -0.02
N ALA A 139 5.40 -4.16 1.26
CA ALA A 139 4.05 -3.93 1.74
C ALA A 139 4.08 -2.98 2.93
N VAL A 140 3.07 -2.12 3.01
CA VAL A 140 2.83 -1.28 4.18
C VAL A 140 1.37 -1.39 4.58
N ALA A 141 1.15 -1.76 5.84
CA ALA A 141 -0.18 -1.77 6.43
C ALA A 141 -0.57 -0.37 6.93
N MET A 142 -1.85 -0.02 6.78
CA MET A 142 -2.39 1.23 7.30
C MET A 142 -2.30 1.28 8.83
N GLN A 143 -2.56 0.15 9.52
CA GLN A 143 -2.37 0.05 10.96
C GLN A 143 -0.92 0.39 11.37
N ASP A 144 0.06 -0.22 10.73
CA ASP A 144 1.48 -0.04 11.07
C ASP A 144 1.96 1.40 10.81
N SER A 145 1.45 2.02 9.75
CA SER A 145 1.74 3.43 9.44
C SER A 145 1.21 4.38 10.50
N VAL A 146 0.00 4.12 11.01
CA VAL A 146 -0.59 4.89 12.13
C VAL A 146 0.19 4.64 13.42
N ILE A 147 0.50 3.38 13.73
CA ILE A 147 1.28 3.00 14.92
C ILE A 147 2.64 3.71 14.93
N ASN A 148 3.31 3.80 13.79
CA ASN A 148 4.62 4.45 13.70
C ASN A 148 4.55 5.93 14.09
N LEU A 149 3.50 6.66 13.68
CA LEU A 149 3.29 8.04 14.11
C LEU A 149 2.80 8.14 15.56
N CYS A 150 2.16 7.10 16.09
CA CYS A 150 1.75 6.99 17.48
C CYS A 150 2.86 6.43 18.41
N ARG A 151 4.09 6.25 17.92
CA ARG A 151 5.23 5.70 18.70
C ARG A 151 5.36 6.28 20.09
N VAL A 152 5.19 7.59 20.26
CA VAL A 152 5.30 8.28 21.55
C VAL A 152 4.27 7.80 22.58
N LYS A 153 3.11 7.33 22.13
CA LYS A 153 2.02 6.83 22.99
C LYS A 153 2.22 5.40 23.46
N LEU A 154 3.13 4.66 22.82
CA LEU A 154 3.47 3.27 23.14
C LEU A 154 4.72 3.13 24.01
N ARG A 155 5.48 4.22 24.22
CA ARG A 155 6.74 4.17 24.96
C ARG A 155 6.54 3.91 26.45
N ASP A 156 5.48 4.46 27.02
CA ASP A 156 5.27 4.55 28.48
C ASP A 156 4.01 3.79 28.93
N GLN A 157 3.58 2.77 28.17
CA GLN A 157 2.53 1.83 28.60
C GLN A 157 3.13 0.65 29.37
#